data_AF-A0A7K4DVP8-F1
#
_entry.id   AF-A0A7K4DVP8-F1
#
_cell.length_a   1.000
_cell.length_b   1.000
_cell.length_c   1.000
_cell.angle_alpha   90.00
_cell.angle_beta   90.00
_cell.angle_gamma   90.00
#
_symmetry.space_group_name_H-M   'P 1'
#
loop_
_entity.id
_entity.type
_entity.pdbx_description
1 polymer ?
#
loop_
_entity_poly.entity_id
_entity_poly.type
_entity_poly.pdbx_seq_one_letter_code
_entity_poly.pdbx_strand_id
1 'polypeptide(L)' 'LLGASNLNLMILDEPTTHLDAERKKSLVGVLSQLSDISNLETPMQFLIITHDSEIFEDSTVEKIYRFESSETGSKVIAI' A
#
# COMPACT_ATOMS: atom_id res chain seq x y z
N LEU A 1 12.83 -25.82 -4.55
CA LEU A 1 11.38 -25.86 -4.81
C LEU A 1 10.86 -24.42 -4.78
N LEU A 2 11.09 -23.64 -5.83
CA LEU A 2 10.32 -22.41 -6.07
C LEU A 2 9.11 -22.85 -6.90
N GLY A 3 8.19 -23.53 -6.22
CA GLY A 3 7.00 -24.13 -6.82
C GLY A 3 5.79 -23.24 -6.56
N ALA A 4 5.22 -22.70 -7.63
CA ALA A 4 3.80 -22.41 -7.79
C ALA A 4 3.06 -21.83 -6.56
N SER A 5 3.43 -20.62 -6.14
CA SER A 5 2.51 -19.76 -5.41
C SER A 5 2.23 -18.55 -6.29
N ASN A 6 0.98 -18.36 -6.71
CA ASN A 6 0.51 -17.08 -7.26
C ASN A 6 0.83 -16.00 -6.21
N LEU A 7 1.99 -15.35 -6.34
CA LEU A 7 2.44 -14.34 -5.41
C LEU A 7 1.76 -13.03 -5.81
N ASN A 8 0.50 -12.90 -5.42
CA ASN A 8 -0.32 -11.73 -5.68
C ASN A 8 -0.32 -10.75 -4.49
N LEU A 9 0.66 -10.83 -3.59
CA LEU A 9 0.82 -9.91 -2.47
C LEU A 9 2.17 -9.20 -2.56
N MET A 10 2.16 -7.87 -2.53
CA MET A 10 3.35 -7.02 -2.44
C MET A 10 3.30 -6.20 -1.15
N ILE A 11 4.39 -6.22 -0.39
CA ILE A 11 4.56 -5.42 0.83
C ILE A 11 5.58 -4.32 0.54
N LEU A 12 5.21 -3.07 0.82
CA LEU A 12 6.04 -1.89 0.61
C LEU A 12 6.24 -1.18 1.95
N ASP A 13 7.48 -1.07 2.40
CA ASP A 13 7.84 -0.39 3.65
C ASP A 13 8.46 0.98 3.32
N GLU A 14 7.80 2.05 3.74
CA GLU A 14 8.12 3.46 3.47
C GLU A 14 8.51 3.76 2.01
N PRO A 15 7.68 3.39 1.01
CA PRO A 15 8.03 3.53 -0.42
C PRO A 15 8.08 4.99 -0.89
N THR A 16 7.63 5.93 -0.06
CA THR A 16 7.60 7.38 -0.34
C THR A 16 8.88 8.08 0.10
N THR A 17 9.83 7.36 0.70
CA THR A 17 11.09 7.92 1.19
C THR A 17 11.83 8.65 0.06
N HIS A 18 12.26 9.88 0.32
CA HIS A 18 12.96 10.75 -0.63
C HIS A 18 12.18 11.11 -1.91
N LEU A 19 10.88 10.84 -1.98
CA LEU A 19 10.03 11.28 -3.09
C LEU A 19 9.46 12.68 -2.83
N ASP A 20 9.51 13.53 -3.84
CA ASP A 20 8.74 14.77 -3.88
C ASP A 20 7.24 14.49 -4.14
N ALA A 21 6.40 15.52 -4.00
CA ALA A 21 4.95 15.38 -4.12
C ALA A 21 4.52 14.85 -5.51
N GLU A 22 5.22 15.19 -6.59
CA GLU A 22 4.90 14.71 -7.93
C GLU A 22 5.20 13.21 -8.05
N ARG A 23 6.36 12.78 -7.54
CA ARG A 23 6.78 11.38 -7.55
C ARG A 23 5.93 10.51 -6.63
N LYS A 24 5.49 11.03 -5.47
CA LYS A 24 4.54 10.32 -4.60
C LYS A 24 3.22 10.04 -5.33
N LYS A 25 2.68 11.03 -6.06
CA LYS A 25 1.48 10.84 -6.90
C LYS A 25 1.71 9.82 -8.02
N SER A 26 2.87 9.87 -8.66
CA SER A 26 3.25 8.90 -9.70
C SER A 26 3.30 7.47 -9.14
N LEU A 27 3.90 7.27 -7.96
CA LEU A 27 3.91 5.97 -7.27
C LEU A 27 2.48 5.46 -7.04
N VAL A 28 1.60 6.29 -6.48
CA VAL A 28 0.19 5.93 -6.23
C VAL A 28 -0.50 5.55 -7.53
N GLY A 29 -0.29 6.31 -8.61
CA GLY A 29 -0.86 6.00 -9.93
C GLY A 29 -0.39 4.65 -10.49
N VAL A 30 0.89 4.32 -10.34
CA VAL A 30 1.42 3.01 -10.74
C VAL A 30 0.80 1.89 -9.91
N LEU A 31 0.67 2.06 -8.59
CA LEU A 31 0.09 1.05 -7.71
C LEU A 31 -1.38 0.78 -8.04
N SER A 32 -2.17 1.83 -8.30
CA SER A 32 -3.57 1.69 -8.76
C SER A 32 -3.67 0.97 -10.10
N GLN A 33 -2.77 1.27 -11.04
CA GLN A 33 -2.77 0.56 -12.33
C GLN A 33 -2.43 -0.92 -12.17
N LEU A 34 -1.50 -1.26 -11.26
CA LEU A 34 -1.11 -2.65 -11.01
C LEU A 34 -2.20 -3.45 -10.28
N SER A 35 -2.98 -2.82 -9.39
CA SER A 35 -4.13 -3.48 -8.75
C SER A 35 -5.24 -3.80 -9.73
N ASP A 36 -5.42 -2.95 -10.75
CA ASP A 36 -6.50 -3.04 -11.73
C ASP A 36 -6.17 -3.96 -12.93
N ILE A 37 -4.98 -4.59 -12.95
CA ILE A 37 -4.59 -5.51 -14.03
C ILE A 37 -5.50 -6.76 -13.99
N SER A 38 -6.55 -6.71 -14.81
CA SER A 38 -7.61 -7.72 -14.95
C SER A 38 -7.18 -9.01 -15.66
N ASN A 39 -5.96 -9.04 -16.22
CA ASN A 39 -5.42 -10.20 -16.93
C ASN A 39 -4.78 -11.24 -15.99
N LEU A 40 -4.73 -10.98 -14.68
CA LEU A 40 -4.28 -11.93 -13.68
C LEU A 40 -5.49 -12.72 -13.17
N GLU A 41 -5.36 -14.04 -13.02
CA GLU A 41 -6.41 -14.88 -12.42
C GLU A 41 -6.77 -14.45 -10.98
N THR A 42 -5.86 -13.73 -10.33
CA THR A 42 -6.03 -13.18 -8.98
C THR A 42 -5.55 -11.73 -8.95
N PRO A 43 -6.34 -10.77 -8.41
CA PRO A 43 -5.92 -9.38 -8.28
C PRO A 43 -4.68 -9.26 -7.37
N MET A 44 -3.85 -8.27 -7.66
CA MET A 44 -2.67 -7.96 -6.85
C MET A 44 -3.10 -7.18 -5.60
N GLN A 45 -2.76 -7.69 -4.44
CA GLN A 45 -2.93 -7.05 -3.15
C GLN A 45 -1.66 -6.31 -2.76
N PHE A 46 -1.81 -5.08 -2.29
CA PHE A 46 -0.73 -4.27 -1.75
C PHE A 46 -0.92 -4.07 -0.24
N LEU A 47 0.16 -4.23 0.52
CA LEU A 47 0.27 -3.78 1.90
C LEU A 47 1.33 -2.69 1.96
N ILE A 48 0.92 -1.46 2.26
CA ILE A 48 1.80 -0.30 2.27
C ILE A 48 1.93 0.19 3.70
N ILE A 49 3.17 0.35 4.15
CA ILE A 49 3.51 0.95 5.44
C ILE A 49 4.12 2.31 5.14
N THR A 50 3.51 3.38 5.62
CA THR A 50 4.02 4.74 5.42
C THR A 50 3.53 5.69 6.49
N HIS A 51 4.27 6.77 6.70
CA HIS A 51 3.82 7.96 7.42
C HIS A 51 3.03 8.96 6.54
N ASP A 52 3.06 8.81 5.21
CA ASP A 52 2.43 9.73 4.24
C ASP A 52 1.03 9.24 3.81
N SER A 53 0.05 9.18 4.71
CA SER A 53 -1.29 8.67 4.34
C SER A 53 -2.04 9.56 3.33
N GLU A 54 -1.74 10.86 3.32
CA GLU A 54 -2.43 11.87 2.50
C GLU A 54 -2.34 11.59 0.98
N ILE A 55 -1.26 10.95 0.52
CA ILE A 55 -1.07 10.71 -0.91
C ILE A 55 -2.03 9.65 -1.47
N PHE A 56 -2.66 8.89 -0.57
CA PHE A 56 -3.58 7.81 -0.90
C PHE A 56 -5.05 8.20 -0.79
N GLU A 57 -5.38 9.44 -0.38
CA GLU A 57 -6.77 9.91 -0.21
C GLU A 57 -7.60 9.85 -1.51
N ASP A 58 -6.97 10.14 -2.65
CA ASP A 58 -7.62 10.13 -3.97
C ASP A 58 -7.48 8.77 -4.70
N SER A 59 -6.94 7.75 -4.03
CA SER A 59 -6.59 6.46 -4.66
C SER A 59 -7.59 5.36 -4.32
N THR A 60 -7.50 4.25 -5.06
CA THR A 60 -8.33 3.04 -4.90
C THR A 60 -8.00 2.24 -3.62
N VAL A 61 -7.57 2.90 -2.55
CA VAL A 61 -7.24 2.23 -1.29
C VAL A 61 -8.51 1.75 -0.61
N GLU A 62 -8.60 0.44 -0.43
CA GLU A 62 -9.77 -0.20 0.17
C GLU A 62 -9.79 -0.10 1.69
N LYS A 63 -8.61 -0.10 2.34
CA LYS A 63 -8.48 -0.16 3.80
C LYS A 63 -7.30 0.66 4.29
N ILE A 64 -7.55 1.50 5.28
CA ILE A 64 -6.50 2.29 5.95
C ILE A 64 -6.49 1.93 7.44
N TYR A 65 -5.29 1.63 7.96
CA TYR A 65 -5.06 1.40 9.38
C TYR A 65 -4.03 2.41 9.89
N ARG A 66 -4.41 3.22 10.87
CA ARG A 66 -3.50 4.14 11.58
C ARG A 66 -2.96 3.47 12.82
N PHE A 67 -1.64 3.52 12.96
CA PHE A 67 -0.92 3.03 14.12
C PHE A 67 -0.50 4.23 14.97
N GLU A 68 -0.88 4.21 16.25
CA GLU A 68 -0.55 5.24 17.23
C GLU A 68 0.16 4.63 18.43
N SER A 69 1.13 5.34 19.00
CA SER A 69 1.74 4.92 20.27
C SER A 69 0.77 5.21 21.43
N SER A 70 0.68 4.28 22.37
CA SER A 70 -0.10 4.41 23.60
C SER A 70 0.70 3.87 24.79
N GLU A 71 0.24 4.14 26.01
CA GLU A 71 0.92 3.71 27.25
C GLU A 71 1.12 2.19 27.34
N THR A 72 0.28 1.40 26.68
CA THR A 72 0.31 -0.08 26.72
C THR A 72 0.85 -0.72 25.42
N GLY A 73 1.33 0.09 24.47
CA GLY A 73 1.88 -0.37 23.19
C GLY A 73 1.26 0.32 21.98
N SER A 74 1.24 -0.37 20.83
CA SER A 74 0.66 0.18 19.60
C SER A 74 -0.85 0.04 19.58
N LYS A 75 -1.55 1.15 19.45
CA LYS A 75 -2.99 1.21 19.18
C LYS A 75 -3.21 1.24 17.67
N VAL A 76 -4.14 0.43 17.18
CA VAL A 76 -4.50 0.37 15.76
C VAL A 76 -5.94 0.85 15.58
N ILE A 77 -6.14 1.77 14.64
CA ILE A 77 -7.44 2.37 14.32
C ILE A 77 -7.69 2.16 12.83
N ALA A 78 -8.82 1.52 12.48
CA ALA A 78 -9.29 1.48 11.09
C ALA A 78 -9.98 2.82 10.75
N ILE A 79 -9.63 3.41 9.61
CA ILE A 79 -10.15 4.70 9.13
C ILE A 79 -10.96 4.47 7.86
#